data_AF-A0A960T7A7-F1
#
_entry.id   AF-A0A960T7A7-F1
#
_cell.length_a   1.000
_cell.length_b   1.000
_cell.length_c   1.000
_cell.angle_alpha   90.00
_cell.angle_beta   90.00
_cell.angle_gamma   90.00
#
_symmetry.space_group_name_H-M   'P 1'
#
loop_
_entity.id
_entity.type
_entity.pdbx_description
1 polymer ?
#
loop_
_entity_poly.entity_id
_entity_poly.type
_entity_poly.pdbx_seq_one_letter_code
_entity_poly.pdbx_strand_id
1 'polypeptide(L)'
;AYAAPEMLYHKDPGSPKADIYALGCTLFEMRTGHQYNPFKRNFQALADSLSDAQRAADKGTLGSLYMDRAELDEDDWDPLDDLILSMLNPDPNKRPTAAEAIAAYGKIQWIKDIGA
;
A
#
# COMPACT_ATOMS: atom_id res chain seq x y z
N ALA A 1 -4.27 -5.73 7.87
CA ALA A 1 -5.30 -4.80 8.39
C ALA A 1 -5.84 -3.96 7.23
N TYR A 2 -7.16 -3.80 7.10
CA TYR A 2 -7.79 -3.25 5.87
C TYR A 2 -8.30 -1.80 6.01
N ALA A 3 -8.38 -1.27 7.22
CA ALA A 3 -8.79 0.12 7.43
C ALA A 3 -7.74 1.06 6.85
N ALA A 4 -8.18 2.02 6.02
CA ALA A 4 -7.31 3.02 5.44
C ALA A 4 -6.74 3.97 6.51
N PRO A 5 -5.53 4.52 6.33
CA PRO A 5 -4.88 5.36 7.34
C PRO A 5 -5.75 6.54 7.81
N GLU A 6 -6.43 7.22 6.89
CA GLU A 6 -7.28 8.36 7.19
C GLU A 6 -8.47 8.01 8.10
N MET A 7 -8.98 6.77 8.05
CA MET A 7 -10.05 6.31 8.94
C MET A 7 -9.58 6.19 10.39
N LEU A 8 -8.30 5.88 10.59
CA LEU A 8 -7.69 5.76 11.92
C LEU A 8 -7.38 7.14 12.53
N TYR A 9 -6.90 8.08 11.71
CA TYR A 9 -6.46 9.40 12.19
C TYR A 9 -7.58 10.43 12.27
N HIS A 10 -8.51 10.43 11.32
CA HIS A 10 -9.48 11.52 11.17
C HIS A 10 -10.89 11.17 11.62
N LYS A 11 -11.13 9.93 12.08
CA LYS A 11 -12.49 9.39 12.34
C LYS A 11 -13.43 9.65 11.15
N ASP A 12 -12.87 9.62 9.95
CA ASP A 12 -13.64 9.72 8.72
C ASP A 12 -14.56 8.49 8.62
N PRO A 13 -15.87 8.65 8.36
CA PRO A 13 -16.81 7.52 8.26
C PRO A 13 -16.48 6.53 7.13
N GLY A 14 -15.50 6.83 6.28
CA GLY A 14 -15.09 5.99 5.17
C GLY A 14 -15.52 6.62 3.85
N SER A 15 -14.66 6.50 2.85
CA SER A 15 -14.89 7.01 1.50
C SER A 15 -14.67 5.89 0.48
N PRO A 16 -15.14 6.03 -0.78
CA PRO A 16 -14.77 5.08 -1.83
C PRO A 16 -13.25 4.89 -1.98
N LYS A 17 -12.44 5.88 -1.60
CA LYS A 17 -10.96 5.75 -1.60
C LYS A 17 -10.45 4.84 -0.48
N ALA A 18 -11.17 4.71 0.63
CA ALA A 18 -10.84 3.77 1.69
C ALA A 18 -11.09 2.32 1.22
N ASP A 19 -12.15 2.08 0.45
CA ASP A 19 -12.39 0.76 -0.16
C ASP A 19 -11.29 0.39 -1.16
N ILE A 20 -10.78 1.37 -1.93
CA ILE A 20 -9.64 1.15 -2.83
C ILE A 20 -8.38 0.73 -2.06
N TYR A 21 -8.14 1.33 -0.90
CA TYR A 21 -7.03 0.91 -0.05
C TYR A 21 -7.21 -0.53 0.46
N ALA A 22 -8.40 -0.87 0.94
CA ALA A 22 -8.71 -2.24 1.39
C ALA A 22 -8.58 -3.27 0.26
N LEU A 23 -8.98 -2.91 -0.96
CA LEU A 23 -8.75 -3.72 -2.16
C LEU A 23 -7.26 -3.89 -2.45
N GLY A 24 -6.47 -2.81 -2.35
CA GLY A 24 -5.00 -2.87 -2.48
C GLY A 24 -4.38 -3.86 -1.49
N CYS A 25 -4.79 -3.83 -0.21
CA CYS A 25 -4.33 -4.80 0.79
C CYS A 25 -4.68 -6.24 0.39
N THR A 26 -5.88 -6.44 -0.17
CA THR A 26 -6.37 -7.76 -0.58
C THR A 26 -5.58 -8.31 -1.77
N LEU A 27 -5.32 -7.47 -2.78
CA LEU A 27 -4.54 -7.86 -3.95
C LEU A 27 -3.07 -8.11 -3.59
N PHE A 28 -2.50 -7.31 -2.69
CA PHE A 28 -1.19 -7.56 -2.12
C PHE A 28 -1.12 -8.94 -1.45
N GLU A 29 -2.11 -9.28 -0.63
CA GLU A 29 -2.19 -10.57 0.05
C GLU A 29 -2.31 -11.74 -0.94
N MET A 30 -3.08 -11.57 -2.00
CA MET A 30 -3.19 -12.56 -3.07
C MET A 30 -1.87 -12.73 -3.84
N ARG A 31 -1.16 -11.63 -4.12
CA ARG A 31 0.09 -11.63 -4.89
C ARG A 31 1.26 -12.22 -4.11
N THR A 32 1.37 -11.88 -2.83
CA THR A 32 2.53 -12.24 -1.98
C THR A 32 2.30 -13.46 -1.10
N GLY A 33 1.04 -13.84 -0.86
CA GLY A 33 0.67 -14.83 0.16
C GLY A 33 0.83 -14.33 1.60
N HIS A 34 1.21 -13.07 1.81
CA HIS A 34 1.50 -12.49 3.11
C HIS A 34 0.52 -11.38 3.45
N GLN A 35 0.14 -11.29 4.74
CA GLN A 35 -0.73 -10.22 5.21
C GLN A 35 -0.08 -8.85 5.01
N TYR A 36 -0.80 -7.94 4.34
CA TYR A 36 -0.36 -6.55 4.26
C TYR A 36 -0.40 -5.92 5.65
N ASN A 37 0.77 -5.48 6.11
CA ASN A 37 0.92 -4.81 7.39
C ASN A 37 1.78 -3.55 7.22
N PRO A 38 1.16 -2.35 7.15
CA PRO A 38 1.86 -1.08 6.97
C PRO A 38 2.70 -0.69 8.20
N PHE A 39 2.62 -1.46 9.30
CA PHE A 39 3.36 -1.24 10.54
C PHE A 39 4.39 -2.34 10.82
N LYS A 40 4.59 -3.30 9.90
CA LYS A 40 5.46 -4.47 10.13
C LYS A 40 6.94 -4.10 10.19
N ARG A 41 7.32 -3.00 9.56
CA ARG A 41 8.64 -2.38 9.73
C ARG A 41 8.51 -1.17 10.65
N ASN A 42 9.38 -1.13 11.65
CA ASN A 42 9.56 -0.06 12.64
C ASN A 42 8.63 -0.06 13.85
N PHE A 43 8.53 -1.15 14.62
CA PHE A 43 8.45 -0.93 16.08
C PHE A 43 9.81 -0.51 16.63
N GLN A 44 10.90 -1.11 16.13
CA GLN A 44 12.26 -0.76 16.54
C GLN A 44 12.68 0.62 16.03
N ALA A 45 12.57 0.93 14.72
CA ALA A 45 12.97 2.25 14.26
C ALA A 45 11.97 3.37 14.61
N LEU A 46 10.71 3.07 14.94
CA LEU A 46 9.82 4.06 15.54
C LEU A 46 10.18 4.29 17.02
N ALA A 47 10.57 3.24 17.77
CA ALA A 47 11.13 3.40 19.11
C ALA A 47 12.45 4.19 19.11
N ASP A 48 13.36 3.89 18.18
CA ASP A 48 14.63 4.60 18.02
C ASP A 48 14.40 6.05 17.56
N SER A 49 13.42 6.29 16.68
CA SER A 49 13.06 7.64 16.22
C SER A 49 12.23 8.42 17.24
N LEU A 50 11.58 7.76 18.20
CA LEU A 50 10.89 8.39 19.34
C LEU A 50 11.87 8.93 20.40
N SER A 51 13.05 8.31 20.56
CA SER A 51 14.16 8.92 21.31
C SER A 51 14.69 10.19 20.65
N ASP A 52 14.58 10.29 19.32
CA ASP A 52 14.93 11.48 18.54
C ASP A 52 13.73 12.42 18.28
N ALA A 53 12.52 12.08 18.75
CA ALA A 53 11.26 12.72 18.34
C ALA A 53 11.07 14.15 18.86
N GLN A 54 11.95 14.67 19.70
CA GLN A 54 12.02 16.12 19.96
C GLN A 54 12.62 16.91 18.79
N ARG A 55 13.21 16.26 17.78
CA ARG A 55 13.80 16.89 16.58
C ARG A 55 13.06 16.59 15.26
N ALA A 56 12.20 15.56 15.23
CA ALA A 56 11.56 15.08 13.99
C ALA A 56 10.11 15.55 13.78
N ALA A 57 9.70 16.65 14.42
CA ALA A 57 8.37 17.24 14.23
C ALA A 57 8.15 17.80 12.80
N ASP A 58 9.19 17.86 11.95
CA ASP A 58 9.20 18.86 10.88
C ASP A 58 9.30 18.34 9.44
N LYS A 59 9.38 17.02 9.16
CA LYS A 59 9.17 16.40 7.82
C LYS A 59 9.68 14.95 7.86
N GLY A 60 8.84 13.98 7.50
CA GLY A 60 9.34 12.73 6.90
C GLY A 60 9.22 11.44 7.71
N THR A 61 8.79 11.46 8.98
CA THR A 61 8.68 10.21 9.78
C THR A 61 7.60 9.26 9.24
N LEU A 62 6.55 9.80 8.59
CA LEU A 62 5.55 9.01 7.86
C LEU A 62 6.16 8.28 6.64
N GLY A 63 7.19 8.84 5.99
CA GLY A 63 7.86 8.21 4.85
C GLY A 63 8.49 6.86 5.17
N SER A 64 8.85 6.62 6.44
CA SER A 64 9.46 5.35 6.90
C SER A 64 8.45 4.27 7.30
N LEU A 65 7.14 4.56 7.25
CA LEU A 65 6.06 3.60 7.49
C LEU A 65 5.57 2.94 6.20
N TYR A 66 6.19 3.25 5.05
CA TYR A 66 5.72 2.78 3.76
C TYR A 66 6.57 1.65 3.22
N MET A 67 5.85 0.75 2.55
CA MET A 67 6.30 -0.52 1.98
C MET A 67 7.76 -0.49 1.52
N ASP A 68 8.53 -1.44 2.04
CA ASP A 68 9.73 -1.85 1.33
C ASP A 68 9.23 -2.56 0.07
N ARG A 69 9.59 -2.04 -1.11
CA ARG A 69 9.32 -2.72 -2.38
C ARG A 69 9.70 -4.19 -2.30
N ALA A 70 10.70 -4.52 -1.49
CA ALA A 70 11.19 -5.86 -1.19
C ALA A 70 10.15 -6.95 -0.80
N GLU A 71 8.93 -6.63 -0.33
CA GLU A 71 7.90 -7.68 -0.14
C GLU A 71 7.20 -8.07 -1.46
N LEU A 72 7.23 -7.20 -2.45
CA LEU A 72 6.90 -7.50 -3.84
C LEU A 72 8.23 -7.84 -4.52
N ASP A 73 8.44 -9.12 -4.85
CA ASP A 73 9.71 -9.61 -5.38
C ASP A 73 10.18 -8.75 -6.58
N GLU A 74 11.29 -8.02 -6.40
CA GLU A 74 11.81 -7.11 -7.43
C GLU A 74 12.21 -7.86 -8.71
N ASP A 75 12.54 -9.15 -8.61
CA ASP A 75 12.91 -9.99 -9.75
C ASP A 75 11.67 -10.51 -10.53
N ASP A 76 10.48 -10.47 -9.93
CA ASP A 76 9.19 -10.90 -10.51
C ASP A 76 8.19 -9.72 -10.66
N TRP A 77 8.71 -8.49 -10.69
CA TRP A 77 7.87 -7.29 -10.75
C TRP A 77 7.00 -7.24 -12.01
N ASP A 78 5.69 -7.02 -11.82
CA ASP A 78 4.75 -6.91 -12.93
C ASP A 78 3.86 -5.64 -12.84
N PRO A 79 3.06 -5.34 -13.88
CA PRO A 79 2.16 -4.20 -13.85
C PRO A 79 1.03 -4.26 -12.80
N LEU A 80 0.76 -5.43 -12.20
CA LEU A 80 -0.17 -5.54 -11.07
C LEU A 80 0.47 -4.95 -9.80
N ASP A 81 1.77 -5.11 -9.61
CA ASP A 81 2.50 -4.57 -8.46
C ASP A 81 2.43 -3.03 -8.41
N ASP A 82 2.59 -2.36 -9.55
CA ASP A 82 2.41 -0.91 -9.68
C ASP A 82 0.97 -0.47 -9.32
N LEU A 83 -0.02 -1.25 -9.77
CA LEU A 83 -1.43 -0.99 -9.46
C LEU A 83 -1.70 -1.14 -7.96
N ILE A 84 -1.21 -2.22 -7.34
CA ILE A 84 -1.32 -2.48 -5.90
C ILE A 84 -0.72 -1.32 -5.11
N LEU A 85 0.50 -0.87 -5.45
CA LEU A 85 1.13 0.26 -4.77
C LEU A 85 0.36 1.57 -4.94
N SER A 86 -0.25 1.80 -6.10
CA SER A 86 -1.08 2.99 -6.30
C SER A 86 -2.35 2.97 -5.44
N MET A 87 -2.97 1.81 -5.22
CA MET A 87 -4.14 1.62 -4.36
C MET A 87 -3.81 1.81 -2.88
N LEU A 88 -2.62 1.37 -2.48
CA LEU A 88 -2.10 1.48 -1.11
C LEU A 88 -1.52 2.86 -0.78
N ASN A 89 -1.72 3.86 -1.65
CA ASN A 89 -1.21 5.20 -1.40
C ASN A 89 -1.80 5.78 -0.10
N PRO A 90 -1.01 6.39 0.77
CA PRO A 90 -1.53 6.89 2.05
C PRO A 90 -2.45 8.08 1.90
N ASP A 91 -2.18 8.91 0.88
CA ASP A 91 -3.04 10.02 0.50
C ASP A 91 -4.20 9.49 -0.35
N PRO A 92 -5.46 9.58 0.12
CA PRO A 92 -6.62 9.06 -0.61
C PRO A 92 -6.81 9.73 -1.98
N ASN A 93 -6.32 10.96 -2.17
CA ASN A 93 -6.44 11.66 -3.44
C ASN A 93 -5.45 11.16 -4.50
N LYS A 94 -4.40 10.45 -4.08
CA LYS A 94 -3.41 9.84 -4.99
C LYS A 94 -3.76 8.40 -5.37
N ARG A 95 -4.73 7.79 -4.68
CA ARG A 95 -5.25 6.47 -5.05
C ARG A 95 -6.08 6.59 -6.33
N PRO A 96 -6.14 5.55 -7.18
CA PRO A 96 -7.10 5.51 -8.28
C PRO A 96 -8.55 5.47 -7.76
N THR A 97 -9.51 5.79 -8.61
CA THR A 97 -10.92 5.42 -8.43
C THR A 97 -11.13 3.96 -8.83
N ALA A 98 -12.28 3.36 -8.48
CA ALA A 98 -12.60 2.01 -8.91
C ALA A 98 -12.60 1.85 -10.45
N ALA A 99 -13.11 2.86 -11.16
CA ALA A 99 -13.11 2.86 -12.63
C ALA A 99 -11.68 2.90 -13.20
N GLU A 100 -10.81 3.74 -12.64
CA GLU A 100 -9.39 3.81 -13.04
C GLU A 100 -8.64 2.53 -12.70
N ALA A 101 -8.91 1.94 -11.53
CA ALA A 101 -8.32 0.67 -11.11
C ALA A 101 -8.67 -0.47 -12.07
N ILE A 102 -9.95 -0.62 -12.44
CA ILE A 102 -10.39 -1.62 -13.42
C ILE A 102 -9.77 -1.35 -14.79
N ALA A 103 -9.73 -0.08 -15.22
CA ALA A 103 -9.12 0.29 -16.49
C ALA A 103 -7.60 0.01 -16.52
N ALA A 104 -6.90 0.17 -15.39
CA ALA A 104 -5.49 -0.18 -15.26
C ALA A 104 -5.31 -1.70 -15.29
N TYR A 105 -6.10 -2.45 -14.51
CA TYR A 105 -6.07 -3.90 -14.47
C TYR A 105 -6.32 -4.53 -15.85
N GLY A 106 -7.29 -4.01 -16.62
CA GLY A 106 -7.59 -4.49 -17.97
C GLY A 106 -6.49 -4.26 -19.01
N LYS A 107 -5.50 -3.41 -18.72
CA LYS A 107 -4.33 -3.19 -19.60
C LYS A 107 -3.19 -4.14 -19.29
N ILE A 108 -3.20 -4.81 -18.15
CA ILE A 108 -2.17 -5.76 -17.74
C ILE A 108 -2.21 -6.94 -18.72
N GLN A 109 -1.11 -7.10 -19.47
CA GLN A 109 -0.94 -8.23 -20.37
C GLN A 109 -0.46 -9.42 -19.54
N TRP A 110 -1.39 -10.27 -19.14
CA TRP A 110 -1.05 -11.55 -18.53
C TRP A 110 -0.29 -12.38 -19.55
N ILE A 111 0.93 -12.81 -19.20
CA ILE A 111 1.69 -13.76 -20.02
C ILE A 111 0.80 -15.00 -20.22
N LYS A 112 0.54 -15.35 -21.48
CA LYS A 112 -0.30 -16.50 -21.86
C LYS A 112 0.43 -17.85 -21.72
N ASP A 113 1.30 -17.98 -20.73
CA ASP A 113 2.06 -19.21 -20.51
C ASP A 113 1.30 -20.20 -19.61
N ILE A 114 0.01 -20.37 -19.90
CA ILE A 114 -0.69 -21.61 -19.58
C ILE A 114 -0.85 -22.35 -20.90
N GLY A 115 0.28 -22.79 -21.44
CA GLY A 115 0.37 -23.51 -22.70
C GLY A 115 1.47 -24.56 -22.67
N ALA A 116 1.11 -25.76 -22.20
CA ALA A 116 1.50 -27.10 -22.69
C ALA A 116 1.44 -28.13 -21.54
#